data_AF-A0A1F3K5W4-F1
#
_entry.id   AF-A0A1F3K5W4-F1
#
_cell.length_a   1.000
_cell.length_b   1.000
_cell.length_c   1.000
_cell.angle_alpha   90.00
_cell.angle_beta   90.00
_cell.angle_gamma   90.00
#
_symmetry.space_group_name_H-M   'P 1'
#
loop_
_entity.id
_entity.type
_entity.pdbx_description
1 polymer ?
#
loop_
_entity_poly.entity_id
_entity_poly.type
_entity_poly.pdbx_seq_one_letter_code
_entity_poly.pdbx_strand_id
1 'polypeptide(L)' 'MCGIVPPGMNGIYETNYKNSFLMHPVKIRLKFGQPIYAKTFSTLTIQELQILTRSKIIELLDRKVV' A
#
# COMPACT_ATOMS: atom_id res chain seq x y z
N MET A 1 7.72 17.08 -11.42
CA MET A 1 8.33 15.91 -10.76
C MET A 1 7.37 14.74 -10.88
N CYS A 2 7.75 13.68 -11.58
CA CYS A 2 6.96 12.45 -11.67
C CYS A 2 7.45 11.47 -10.59
N GLY A 3 6.52 10.87 -9.83
CA GLY A 3 6.84 9.95 -8.75
C GLY A 3 5.67 9.03 -8.43
N ILE A 4 5.98 7.80 -8.03
CA ILE A 4 4.99 6.82 -7.59
C ILE A 4 4.84 6.97 -6.07
N VAL A 5 3.64 7.29 -5.59
CA VAL A 5 3.36 7.38 -4.15
C VAL A 5 2.74 6.04 -3.70
N PRO A 6 3.44 5.23 -2.88
CA PRO A 6 2.89 3.99 -2.38
C PRO A 6 1.81 4.25 -1.32
N PRO A 7 0.55 3.80 -1.51
CA PRO A 7 -0.49 3.91 -0.50
C PRO A 7 -0.54 2.64 0.37
N GLY A 8 -0.61 2.83 1.68
CA GLY A 8 -0.92 1.78 2.66
C GLY A 8 -2.32 1.99 3.21
N MET A 9 -3.15 0.95 3.22
CA MET A 9 -4.54 1.06 3.64
C MET A 9 -4.96 -0.14 4.48
N ASN A 10 -5.48 0.13 5.67
CA ASN A 10 -5.90 -0.85 6.67
C ASN A 10 -7.40 -0.73 6.96
N GLY A 11 -8.05 -1.85 7.29
CA GLY A 11 -9.46 -1.91 7.72
C GLY A 11 -10.49 -2.04 6.60
N ILE A 12 -10.11 -1.93 5.32
CA ILE A 12 -11.09 -2.11 4.21
C ILE A 12 -11.61 -3.54 4.13
N TYR A 13 -10.72 -4.53 4.28
CA TYR A 13 -11.13 -5.94 4.26
C TYR A 13 -12.10 -6.27 5.41
N GLU A 14 -11.88 -5.69 6.58
CA GLU A 14 -12.76 -5.82 7.76
C GLU A 14 -14.09 -5.07 7.55
N THR A 15 -14.08 -3.97 6.80
CA THR A 15 -15.30 -3.19 6.47
C THR A 15 -16.22 -3.96 5.54
N ASN A 16 -15.66 -4.53 4.48
CA ASN A 16 -16.38 -5.32 3.49
C ASN A 16 -15.40 -6.28 2.81
N TYR A 17 -15.55 -7.57 3.08
CA TYR A 17 -14.80 -8.59 2.35
C TYR A 17 -15.58 -8.99 1.09
N LYS A 18 -14.85 -9.33 0.03
CA LYS A 18 -15.34 -9.52 -1.36
C LYS A 18 -16.58 -10.41 -1.51
N ASN A 19 -16.83 -11.32 -0.57
CA ASN A 19 -17.94 -12.29 -0.61
C ASN A 19 -19.12 -11.90 0.30
N SER A 20 -19.16 -10.65 0.80
CA SER A 20 -20.22 -10.16 1.68
C SER A 20 -20.87 -8.89 1.13
N PHE A 21 -22.21 -8.88 1.18
CA PHE A 21 -23.00 -7.66 1.00
C PHE A 21 -23.18 -6.89 2.31
N LEU A 22 -22.86 -7.49 3.46
CA LEU A 22 -22.93 -6.85 4.76
C LEU A 22 -21.67 -6.00 4.98
N MET A 23 -21.87 -4.73 5.34
CA MET A 23 -20.80 -3.82 5.72
C MET A 23 -20.71 -3.70 7.24
N HIS A 24 -19.49 -3.77 7.76
CA HIS A 24 -19.21 -3.56 9.17
C HIS A 24 -18.54 -2.20 9.39
N PRO A 25 -19.06 -1.36 10.29
CA PRO A 25 -18.41 -0.10 10.61
C PRO A 25 -17.11 -0.35 11.37
N VAL A 26 -15.98 -0.11 10.71
CA VAL A 26 -14.64 -0.20 11.30
C VAL A 26 -13.79 1.01 10.91
N LYS A 27 -12.73 1.28 11.68
CA LYS A 27 -11.81 2.40 11.39
C LYS A 27 -10.92 2.09 10.20
N ILE A 28 -11.10 2.80 9.10
CA ILE A 28 -10.20 2.76 7.94
C ILE A 28 -9.02 3.69 8.20
N ARG A 29 -7.79 3.18 8.06
CA ARG A 29 -6.56 3.98 8.17
C ARG A 29 -5.85 4.01 6.82
N LEU A 30 -5.61 5.22 6.31
CA LEU A 30 -4.87 5.46 5.08
C LEU A 30 -3.55 6.14 5.42
N LYS A 31 -2.45 5.62 4.87
CA LYS A 31 -1.11 6.18 5.01
C LYS A 31 -0.46 6.31 3.64
N PHE A 32 0.24 7.41 3.43
CA PHE A 32 1.02 7.64 2.21
C PHE A 32 2.50 7.55 2.54
N GLY A 33 3.22 6.70 1.81
CA GLY A 33 4.66 6.58 1.95
C GLY A 33 5.43 7.64 1.16
N GLN A 34 6.75 7.62 1.33
CA GLN A 34 7.64 8.51 0.59
C GLN A 34 7.62 8.21 -0.92
N PRO A 35 7.50 9.24 -1.79
CA PRO A 35 7.48 9.06 -3.23
C PRO A 35 8.71 8.29 -3.75
N ILE A 36 8.49 7.39 -4.70
CA ILE A 36 9.56 6.80 -5.52
C ILE A 36 9.74 7.71 -6.73
N TYR A 37 10.84 8.43 -6.78
CA TYR A 37 11.11 9.41 -7.84
C TYR A 37 11.56 8.75 -9.14
N ALA A 38 11.35 9.45 -10.26
CA ALA A 38 11.72 8.99 -11.60
C ALA A 38 13.16 8.50 -11.75
N LYS A 39 14.11 9.17 -11.09
CA LYS A 39 15.53 8.75 -11.10
C LYS A 39 15.75 7.36 -10.52
N THR A 40 14.92 6.95 -9.57
CA THR A 40 15.02 5.67 -8.88
C THR A 40 14.36 4.55 -9.66
N PHE A 41 13.20 4.80 -10.27
CA PHE A 41 12.51 3.76 -11.05
C PHE A 41 13.01 3.64 -12.49
N SER A 42 13.71 4.65 -13.04
CA SER A 42 14.33 4.56 -14.36
C SER A 42 15.51 3.58 -14.42
N THR A 43 16.13 3.29 -13.27
CA THR A 43 17.29 2.38 -13.16
C THR A 43 16.89 0.95 -12.78
N LEU A 44 15.60 0.71 -12.52
CA LEU A 44 15.09 -0.58 -12.07
C LEU A 44 14.31 -1.25 -13.19
N THR A 45 14.38 -2.57 -13.22
CA THR A 45 13.45 -3.39 -14.00
C THR A 45 12.03 -3.28 -13.42
N ILE A 46 11.03 -3.65 -14.22
CA ILE A 46 9.62 -3.65 -13.78
C ILE A 46 9.42 -4.52 -12.53
N GLN A 47 10.09 -5.67 -12.47
CA GLN A 47 10.01 -6.59 -11.33
C GLN A 47 10.61 -5.98 -10.06
N GLU A 48 11.78 -5.35 -10.16
CA GLU A 48 12.42 -4.69 -9.02
C GLU A 48 11.60 -3.49 -8.52
N LEU A 49 11.00 -2.72 -9.44
CA LEU A 49 10.10 -1.63 -9.09
C LEU A 49 8.86 -2.15 -8.35
N GLN A 50 8.29 -3.27 -8.79
CA GLN A 50 7.16 -3.90 -8.12
C GLN A 50 7.53 -4.37 -6.71
N ILE A 51 8.69 -5.02 -6.56
CA ILE A 51 9.19 -5.48 -5.26
C ILE A 51 9.43 -4.29 -4.32
N LEU A 52 10.11 -3.24 -4.79
CA LEU A 52 10.36 -2.02 -4.03
C LEU A 52 9.07 -1.35 -3.57
N THR A 53 8.12 -1.19 -4.49
CA THR A 53 6.81 -0.58 -4.19
C THR A 53 6.05 -1.43 -3.17
N ARG A 54 6.06 -2.75 -3.33
CA ARG A 54 5.42 -3.68 -2.39
C ARG A 54 6.05 -3.61 -1.00
N SER A 55 7.39 -3.55 -0.90
CA SER A 55 8.09 -3.40 0.38
C SER A 55 7.65 -2.13 1.11
N LYS A 56 7.63 -0.98 0.40
CA LYS A 56 7.17 0.29 0.96
C LYS A 56 5.71 0.25 1.40
N ILE A 57 4.84 -0.41 0.64
CA ILE A 57 3.43 -0.58 1.05
C ILE A 57 3.35 -1.40 2.33
N ILE A 58 4.10 -2.51 2.43
CA ILE A 58 4.11 -3.37 3.63
C ILE A 58 4.59 -2.60 4.87
N GLU A 59 5.60 -1.75 4.74
CA GLU A 59 6.08 -0.89 5.83
C GLU A 59 5.00 0.07 6.35
N LEU A 60 4.06 0.49 5.50
CA LEU A 60 2.95 1.38 5.89
C LEU A 60 1.81 0.62 6.59
N LEU A 61 1.68 -0.68 6.34
CA LEU A 61 0.68 -1.49 7.00
C LEU A 61 1.20 -1.80 8.41
N ASP A 62 0.62 -1.17 9.45
CA ASP A 62 0.90 -1.46 10.88
C ASP A 62 0.51 -2.90 11.28
N ARG A 63 1.04 -3.93 10.62
CA ARG A 63 0.90 -5.31 11.07
C ARG A 63 1.78 -5.47 12.30
N LYS A 64 1.16 -5.32 13.49
CA LYS A 64 1.55 -6.17 14.61
C LYS A 64 1.28 -7.60 14.17
N VAL A 65 2.32 -8.31 13.76
CA VAL A 65 2.31 -9.77 13.75
C VAL A 65 2.21 -10.16 15.23
N VAL A 66 1.01 -10.51 15.67
CA VAL A 66 0.76 -11.26 16.91
C VAL A 66 0.30 -12.64 16.46
#